data_AF-A0A2Z5EM82-F1
#
_entry.id   AF-A0A2Z5EM82-F1
#
_cell.length_a   1.000
_cell.length_b   1.000
_cell.length_c   1.000
_cell.angle_alpha   90.00
_cell.angle_beta   90.00
_cell.angle_gamma   90.00
#
_symmetry.space_group_name_H-M   'P 1'
#
loop_
_entity.id
_entity.type
_entity.pdbx_description
1 polymer ?
#
loop_
_entity_poly.entity_id
_entity_poly.type
_entity_poly.pdbx_seq_one_letter_code
_entity_poly.pdbx_strand_id
1 'polypeptide(L)'
;MKAYSIFFLVAFTAFQNALCEEYQMLAESQAIMKCREKTNAPMMAHTKFIRRDPMLDESKEGKCFIHCIMESIGMMKEDGSMDDDKARSDIEKTTIGSHEKVFEAWKTCEAKDQKGTDKCERSFMMFKCFFTERNKLEIEWKTMHKETLDKCREETNLPMESYEKFTRKFELDDSHEMKCYLKCSLMKLGVMNAEGTINRYKSKFAFNRMFEGDINVVDKMWWECQNKGMKDDLCNYAHGVVKCMIEGVKEKKIQPLKKHDH
;
A
#
# COMPACT_ATOMS: atom_id res chain seq x y z
N MET A 1 39.06 -35.27 13.67
CA MET A 1 37.60 -35.11 13.42
C MET A 1 36.82 -34.46 14.58
N LYS A 2 37.43 -33.78 15.57
CA LYS A 2 36.69 -33.10 16.66
C LYS A 2 36.67 -31.56 16.57
N ALA A 3 37.48 -30.95 15.71
CA ALA A 3 37.58 -29.49 15.58
C ALA A 3 36.57 -28.89 14.57
N TYR A 4 36.16 -29.64 13.55
CA TYR A 4 35.24 -29.15 12.51
C TYR A 4 33.78 -29.05 12.98
N SER A 5 33.36 -29.87 13.97
CA SER A 5 31.99 -29.82 14.52
C SER A 5 31.72 -28.61 15.41
N ILE A 6 32.75 -27.99 15.99
CA ILE A 6 32.58 -26.81 16.87
C ILE A 6 32.44 -25.53 16.04
N PHE A 7 33.15 -25.41 14.91
CA PHE A 7 33.07 -24.24 14.03
C PHE A 7 31.71 -24.08 13.34
N PHE A 8 31.02 -25.18 13.02
CA PHE A 8 29.68 -25.12 12.41
C PHE A 8 28.59 -24.70 13.41
N LEU A 9 28.73 -25.03 14.70
CA LEU A 9 27.75 -24.66 15.74
C LEU A 9 27.82 -23.16 16.12
N VAL A 10 29.01 -22.55 16.11
CA VAL A 10 29.17 -21.12 16.43
C VAL A 10 28.72 -20.22 15.26
N ALA A 11 28.87 -20.69 14.02
CA ALA A 11 28.36 -19.97 12.85
C ALA A 11 26.82 -19.97 12.79
N PHE A 12 26.16 -21.05 13.24
CA PHE A 12 24.70 -21.16 13.19
C PHE A 12 24.00 -20.27 14.24
N THR A 13 24.58 -20.11 15.44
CA THR A 13 24.03 -19.22 16.48
C THR A 13 24.22 -17.74 16.16
N ALA A 14 25.31 -17.38 15.47
CA ALA A 14 25.50 -16.02 14.95
C ALA A 14 24.55 -15.69 13.79
N PHE A 15 24.25 -16.65 12.91
CA PHE A 15 23.32 -16.46 11.79
C PHE A 15 21.85 -16.34 12.23
N GLN A 16 21.45 -17.03 13.31
CA GLN A 16 20.08 -16.90 13.84
C GLN A 16 19.82 -15.53 14.48
N ASN A 17 20.84 -14.92 15.08
CA ASN A 17 20.71 -13.57 15.65
C ASN A 17 20.77 -12.47 14.57
N ALA A 18 21.59 -12.64 13.53
CA ALA A 18 21.70 -11.67 12.43
C ALA A 18 20.46 -11.62 11.51
N LEU A 19 19.70 -12.72 11.38
CA LEU A 19 18.46 -12.76 10.61
C LEU A 19 17.22 -12.31 11.41
N CYS A 20 17.34 -12.12 12.73
CA CYS A 20 16.24 -11.72 13.60
C CYS A 20 16.25 -10.20 13.93
N GLU A 21 17.36 -9.51 13.64
CA GLU A 21 17.55 -8.10 14.04
C GLU A 21 16.79 -7.08 13.17
N GLU A 22 16.25 -7.48 12.01
CA GLU A 22 15.54 -6.57 11.09
C GLU A 22 14.01 -6.74 11.08
N TYR A 23 13.47 -7.68 11.87
CA TYR A 23 12.02 -7.78 12.12
C TYR A 23 11.64 -7.09 13.43
N GLN A 24 12.15 -5.85 13.64
CA GLN A 24 11.48 -4.95 14.57
C GLN A 24 10.08 -4.72 14.00
N MET A 25 9.09 -5.47 14.49
CA MET A 25 7.69 -5.13 14.30
C MET A 25 7.55 -3.66 14.67
N LEU A 26 7.17 -2.81 13.71
CA LEU A 26 6.98 -1.38 13.92
C LEU A 26 6.19 -1.17 15.21
N ALA A 27 6.49 -0.11 15.96
CA ALA A 27 5.85 0.18 17.25
C ALA A 27 4.31 0.08 17.17
N GLU A 28 3.73 0.44 16.03
CA GLU A 28 2.31 0.29 15.68
C GLU A 28 1.83 -1.18 15.68
N SER A 29 2.57 -2.10 15.04
CA SER A 29 2.22 -3.53 15.04
C SER A 29 2.29 -4.15 16.43
N GLN A 30 3.26 -3.71 17.25
CA GLN A 30 3.32 -4.12 18.65
C GLN A 30 2.16 -3.57 19.47
N ALA A 31 1.77 -2.30 19.24
CA ALA A 31 0.61 -1.68 19.90
C ALA A 31 -0.68 -2.43 19.55
N ILE A 32 -0.89 -2.76 18.27
CA ILE A 32 -2.06 -3.53 17.82
C ILE A 32 -2.17 -4.87 18.56
N MET A 33 -1.09 -5.66 18.65
CA MET A 33 -1.15 -6.95 19.33
C MET A 33 -1.40 -6.80 20.83
N LYS A 34 -0.66 -5.92 21.51
CA LYS A 34 -0.83 -5.66 22.96
C LYS A 34 -2.24 -5.18 23.30
N CYS A 35 -2.79 -4.29 22.48
CA CYS A 35 -4.13 -3.76 22.70
C CYS A 35 -5.21 -4.81 22.53
N ARG A 36 -5.07 -5.71 21.56
CA ARG A 36 -6.02 -6.82 21.39
C ARG A 36 -6.06 -7.70 22.63
N GLU A 37 -4.89 -8.05 23.18
CA GLU A 37 -4.78 -8.83 24.42
C GLU A 37 -5.37 -8.06 25.60
N LYS A 38 -4.98 -6.80 25.78
CA LYS A 38 -5.44 -5.94 26.90
C LYS A 38 -6.96 -5.78 26.94
N THR A 39 -7.62 -5.72 25.78
CA THR A 39 -9.08 -5.51 25.71
C THR A 39 -9.87 -6.79 25.49
N ASN A 40 -9.21 -7.95 25.40
CA ASN A 40 -9.82 -9.22 25.00
C ASN A 40 -10.59 -9.14 23.66
N ALA A 41 -10.14 -8.27 22.75
CA ALA A 41 -10.83 -8.11 21.47
C ALA A 41 -10.71 -9.36 20.59
N PRO A 42 -11.79 -9.76 19.90
CA PRO A 42 -11.77 -10.93 19.05
C PRO A 42 -10.79 -10.73 17.89
N MET A 43 -10.29 -11.83 17.32
CA MET A 43 -9.37 -11.79 16.18
C MET A 43 -9.99 -11.03 14.97
N MET A 44 -11.32 -11.01 14.88
CA MET A 44 -12.04 -10.27 13.85
C MET A 44 -11.83 -8.76 13.97
N ALA A 45 -11.84 -8.19 15.18
CA ALA A 45 -11.56 -6.77 15.41
C ALA A 45 -10.17 -6.39 14.91
N HIS A 46 -9.17 -7.21 15.24
CA HIS A 46 -7.79 -7.07 14.76
C HIS A 46 -7.71 -7.13 13.23
N THR A 47 -8.36 -8.13 12.63
CA THR A 47 -8.34 -8.34 11.17
C THR A 47 -8.97 -7.16 10.43
N LYS A 48 -10.14 -6.70 10.89
CA LYS A 48 -10.84 -5.53 10.32
C LYS A 48 -10.02 -4.25 10.44
N PHE A 49 -9.39 -4.02 11.59
CA PHE A 49 -8.55 -2.83 11.80
C PHE A 49 -7.32 -2.82 10.88
N ILE A 50 -6.57 -3.92 10.79
CA ILE A 50 -5.39 -4.02 9.90
C ILE A 50 -5.78 -3.84 8.44
N ARG A 51 -6.92 -4.40 8.03
CA ARG A 51 -7.47 -4.25 6.68
C ARG A 51 -8.06 -2.87 6.41
N ARG A 52 -8.12 -1.99 7.42
CA ARG A 52 -8.75 -0.68 7.33
C ARG A 52 -10.20 -0.77 6.85
N ASP A 53 -10.90 -1.82 7.29
CA ASP A 53 -12.28 -2.13 6.91
C ASP A 53 -13.25 -1.12 7.56
N PRO A 54 -14.12 -0.45 6.78
CA PRO A 54 -15.11 0.48 7.34
C PRO A 54 -16.14 -0.20 8.25
N MET A 55 -16.35 -1.51 8.12
CA MET A 55 -17.22 -2.32 8.98
C MET A 55 -16.46 -2.84 10.20
N LEU A 56 -15.96 -1.93 11.03
CA LEU A 56 -15.25 -2.25 12.28
C LEU A 56 -16.06 -3.12 13.25
N ASP A 57 -15.39 -3.68 14.25
CA ASP A 57 -16.05 -4.45 15.32
C ASP A 57 -16.74 -3.50 16.31
N GLU A 58 -18.07 -3.58 16.37
CA GLU A 58 -18.90 -2.70 17.20
C GLU A 58 -19.10 -3.21 18.64
N SER A 59 -18.51 -4.35 19.01
CA SER A 59 -18.48 -4.83 20.39
C SER A 59 -17.74 -3.84 21.29
N LYS A 60 -18.04 -3.88 22.60
CA LYS A 60 -17.35 -3.03 23.58
C LYS A 60 -15.82 -3.26 23.53
N GLU A 61 -15.41 -4.51 23.43
CA GLU A 61 -14.01 -4.94 23.35
C GLU A 61 -13.35 -4.41 22.07
N GLY A 62 -14.05 -4.47 20.93
CA GLY A 62 -13.60 -3.92 19.64
C GLY A 62 -13.46 -2.40 19.64
N LYS A 63 -14.39 -1.68 20.26
CA LYS A 63 -14.31 -0.21 20.41
C LYS A 63 -13.14 0.20 21.30
N CYS A 64 -12.99 -0.45 22.45
CA CYS A 64 -11.88 -0.17 23.36
C CYS A 64 -10.52 -0.61 22.81
N PHE A 65 -10.50 -1.63 21.95
CA PHE A 65 -9.30 -2.02 21.21
C PHE A 65 -8.76 -0.88 20.35
N ILE A 66 -9.64 -0.19 19.61
CA ILE A 66 -9.25 0.96 18.77
C ILE A 66 -8.74 2.10 19.65
N HIS A 67 -9.45 2.42 20.74
CA HIS A 67 -8.99 3.44 21.69
C HIS A 67 -7.59 3.14 22.22
N CYS A 68 -7.36 1.90 22.67
CA CYS A 68 -6.05 1.47 23.15
C CYS A 68 -4.96 1.68 22.09
N ILE A 69 -5.23 1.37 20.82
CA ILE A 69 -4.27 1.57 19.74
C ILE A 69 -3.96 3.07 19.59
N MET A 70 -4.99 3.92 19.51
CA MET A 70 -4.83 5.36 19.32
C MET A 70 -4.02 6.02 20.43
N GLU A 71 -4.29 5.64 21.67
CA GLU A 71 -3.53 6.09 22.84
C GLU A 71 -2.08 5.57 22.79
N SER A 72 -1.90 4.27 22.50
CA SER A 72 -0.58 3.63 22.46
C SER A 72 0.35 4.20 21.39
N ILE A 73 -0.21 4.61 20.25
CA ILE A 73 0.55 5.25 19.17
C ILE A 73 0.55 6.78 19.31
N GLY A 74 -0.15 7.36 20.29
CA GLY A 74 -0.17 8.80 20.55
C GLY A 74 -1.02 9.63 19.58
N MET A 75 -1.87 9.01 18.76
CA MET A 75 -2.85 9.73 17.93
C MET A 75 -3.99 10.34 18.75
N MET A 76 -4.21 9.84 19.98
CA MET A 76 -5.17 10.39 20.93
C MET A 76 -4.46 10.68 22.25
N LYS A 77 -4.70 11.88 22.78
CA LYS A 77 -4.18 12.34 24.07
C LYS A 77 -5.01 11.78 25.22
N GLU A 78 -4.50 11.86 26.44
CA GLU A 78 -5.18 11.35 27.65
C GLU A 78 -6.56 11.98 27.89
N ASP A 79 -6.76 13.23 27.46
CA ASP A 79 -8.04 13.95 27.53
C ASP A 79 -9.03 13.54 26.42
N GLY A 80 -8.62 12.62 25.55
CA GLY A 80 -9.38 12.11 24.42
C GLY A 80 -9.34 13.00 23.17
N SER A 81 -8.63 14.13 23.19
CA SER A 81 -8.41 14.96 21.99
C SER A 81 -7.44 14.28 21.03
N MET A 82 -7.58 14.58 19.73
CA MET A 82 -6.69 14.03 18.70
C MET A 82 -5.37 14.81 18.67
N ASP A 83 -4.30 14.11 18.32
CA ASP A 83 -3.00 14.71 18.03
C ASP A 83 -2.77 14.73 16.51
N ASP A 84 -3.01 15.89 15.90
CA ASP A 84 -2.91 16.07 14.44
C ASP A 84 -1.50 15.87 13.90
N ASP A 85 -0.47 16.31 14.63
CA ASP A 85 0.92 16.17 14.21
C ASP A 85 1.30 14.70 14.20
N LYS A 86 0.85 13.96 15.22
CA LYS A 86 1.07 12.52 15.29
C LYS A 86 0.26 11.77 14.23
N ALA A 87 -0.99 12.14 14.01
CA ALA A 87 -1.84 11.56 12.96
C ALA A 87 -1.24 11.81 11.56
N ARG A 88 -0.74 13.02 11.29
CA ARG A 88 -0.07 13.37 10.04
C ARG A 88 1.19 12.54 9.84
N SER A 89 2.07 12.48 10.85
CA SER A 89 3.29 11.64 10.81
C SER A 89 2.96 10.18 10.51
N ASP A 90 1.96 9.61 11.19
CA ASP A 90 1.59 8.21 10.98
C ASP A 90 0.92 8.01 9.61
N ILE A 91 0.14 8.96 9.10
CA ILE A 91 -0.37 8.92 7.72
C ILE A 91 0.79 8.93 6.73
N GLU A 92 1.79 9.79 6.91
CA GLU A 92 2.96 9.87 6.04
C GLU A 92 3.77 8.57 6.01
N LYS A 93 3.89 7.90 7.16
CA LYS A 93 4.62 6.63 7.31
C LYS A 93 3.84 5.42 6.79
N THR A 94 2.55 5.35 7.10
CA THR A 94 1.72 4.15 6.92
C THR A 94 0.84 4.19 5.69
N THR A 95 0.75 5.35 5.03
CA THR A 95 -0.02 5.54 3.81
C THR A 95 0.92 5.89 2.69
N ILE A 96 0.82 5.15 1.59
CA ILE A 96 1.49 5.49 0.35
C ILE A 96 0.45 6.22 -0.48
N GLY A 97 0.78 7.42 -0.98
CA GLY A 97 -0.15 8.26 -1.75
C GLY A 97 -0.40 9.63 -1.20
N SER A 98 -1.37 10.33 -1.78
CA SER A 98 -1.72 11.72 -1.45
C SER A 98 -1.98 11.92 0.05
N HIS A 99 -0.91 12.14 0.81
CA HIS A 99 -0.92 12.25 2.26
C HIS A 99 -1.87 13.36 2.70
N GLU A 100 -1.89 14.45 1.95
CA GLU A 100 -2.79 15.57 2.20
C GLU A 100 -4.26 15.18 2.09
N LYS A 101 -4.67 14.46 1.04
CA LYS A 101 -6.07 14.00 0.91
C LYS A 101 -6.47 13.02 2.00
N VAL A 102 -5.56 12.16 2.42
CA VAL A 102 -5.81 11.22 3.52
C VAL A 102 -5.88 11.98 4.85
N PHE A 103 -5.05 13.00 5.04
CA PHE A 103 -5.11 13.86 6.22
C PHE A 103 -6.37 14.75 6.23
N GLU A 104 -6.83 15.24 5.08
CA GLU A 104 -8.11 15.92 4.94
C GLU A 104 -9.29 15.02 5.35
N ALA A 105 -9.24 13.73 4.98
CA ALA A 105 -10.22 12.74 5.44
C ALA A 105 -10.17 12.55 6.97
N TRP A 106 -8.96 12.55 7.56
CA TRP A 106 -8.79 12.56 9.02
C TRP A 106 -9.44 13.80 9.65
N LYS A 107 -9.09 15.00 9.19
CA LYS A 107 -9.66 16.27 9.68
C LYS A 107 -11.18 16.36 9.51
N THR A 108 -11.72 15.82 8.42
CA THR A 108 -13.16 15.72 8.18
C THR A 108 -13.85 14.88 9.25
N CYS A 109 -13.20 13.81 9.71
CA CYS A 109 -13.74 12.93 10.74
C CYS A 109 -13.58 13.51 12.15
N GLU A 110 -12.47 14.17 12.42
CA GLU A 110 -12.28 14.91 13.67
C GLU A 110 -13.28 16.07 13.79
N ALA A 111 -13.65 16.74 12.71
CA ALA A 111 -14.69 17.77 12.75
C ALA A 111 -16.09 17.21 13.11
N LYS A 112 -16.31 15.90 12.87
CA LYS A 112 -17.55 15.17 13.25
C LYS A 112 -17.47 14.59 14.67
N ASP A 113 -16.38 14.85 15.39
CA ASP A 113 -16.09 14.28 16.70
C ASP A 113 -17.18 14.60 17.74
N GLN A 114 -17.61 13.57 18.44
CA GLN A 114 -18.71 13.63 19.41
C GLN A 114 -18.14 13.81 20.82
N LYS A 115 -17.72 15.04 21.13
CA LYS A 115 -17.25 15.40 22.48
C LYS A 115 -18.29 15.02 23.53
N GLY A 116 -17.85 14.35 24.60
CA GLY A 116 -18.70 13.91 25.72
C GLY A 116 -19.17 12.45 25.67
N THR A 117 -18.83 11.71 24.62
CA THR A 117 -19.00 10.24 24.57
C THR A 117 -17.83 9.52 25.26
N ASP A 118 -18.05 8.26 25.66
CA ASP A 118 -16.99 7.41 26.23
C ASP A 118 -15.76 7.31 25.29
N LYS A 119 -14.55 7.21 25.86
CA LYS A 119 -13.29 7.22 25.09
C LYS A 119 -13.23 6.10 24.05
N CYS A 120 -13.78 4.91 24.35
CA CYS A 120 -13.84 3.81 23.41
C CYS A 120 -14.79 4.12 22.24
N GLU A 121 -15.96 4.69 22.54
CA GLU A 121 -16.94 5.08 21.52
C GLU A 121 -16.38 6.17 20.59
N ARG A 122 -15.76 7.20 21.18
CA ARG A 122 -15.16 8.30 20.42
C ARG A 122 -14.07 7.82 19.46
N SER A 123 -13.15 6.99 19.95
CA SER A 123 -12.07 6.40 19.15
C SER A 123 -12.61 5.53 18.01
N PHE A 124 -13.62 4.71 18.31
CA PHE A 124 -14.30 3.89 17.32
C PHE A 124 -14.96 4.74 16.23
N MET A 125 -15.73 5.77 16.61
CA MET A 125 -16.42 6.64 15.67
C MET A 125 -15.44 7.42 14.78
N MET A 126 -14.33 7.88 15.35
CA MET A 126 -13.26 8.53 14.60
C MET A 126 -12.70 7.60 13.51
N PHE A 127 -12.28 6.39 13.86
CA PHE A 127 -11.71 5.44 12.90
C PHE A 127 -12.73 4.89 11.91
N LYS A 128 -13.98 4.67 12.33
CA LYS A 128 -15.07 4.26 11.43
C LYS A 128 -15.31 5.32 10.36
N CYS A 129 -15.33 6.59 10.73
CA CYS A 129 -15.40 7.68 9.77
C CYS A 129 -14.15 7.70 8.88
N PHE A 130 -12.95 7.65 9.46
CA PHE A 130 -11.71 7.77 8.71
C PHE A 130 -11.54 6.65 7.67
N PHE A 131 -11.83 5.40 8.04
CA PHE A 131 -11.81 4.27 7.11
C PHE A 131 -12.90 4.38 6.05
N THR A 132 -14.07 4.93 6.39
CA THR A 132 -15.12 5.22 5.41
C THR A 132 -14.67 6.26 4.38
N GLU A 133 -14.16 7.42 4.81
CA GLU A 133 -13.69 8.47 3.90
C GLU A 133 -12.50 7.99 3.06
N ARG A 134 -11.59 7.21 3.65
CA ARG A 134 -10.48 6.64 2.92
C ARG A 134 -10.91 5.61 1.89
N ASN A 135 -11.92 4.79 2.19
CA ASN A 135 -12.48 3.86 1.21
C ASN A 135 -13.10 4.61 0.02
N LYS A 136 -13.73 5.78 0.24
CA LYS A 136 -14.19 6.64 -0.88
C LYS A 136 -13.03 7.10 -1.75
N LEU A 137 -11.94 7.58 -1.14
CA LEU A 137 -10.72 7.97 -1.90
C LEU A 137 -10.14 6.80 -2.70
N GLU A 138 -10.22 5.58 -2.18
CA GLU A 138 -9.80 4.38 -2.89
C GLU A 138 -10.71 4.06 -4.08
N ILE A 139 -12.03 4.12 -3.89
CA ILE A 139 -13.03 3.93 -4.96
C ILE A 139 -12.85 5.00 -6.05
N GLU A 140 -12.73 6.27 -5.68
CA GLU A 140 -12.45 7.37 -6.61
C GLU A 140 -11.18 7.13 -7.42
N TRP A 141 -10.10 6.71 -6.75
CA TRP A 141 -8.87 6.37 -7.43
C TRP A 141 -9.04 5.19 -8.40
N LYS A 142 -9.73 4.12 -7.99
CA LYS A 142 -10.00 2.95 -8.85
C LYS A 142 -10.81 3.34 -10.08
N THR A 143 -11.84 4.17 -9.92
CA THR A 143 -12.67 4.70 -11.02
C THR A 143 -11.83 5.54 -11.97
N MET A 144 -11.10 6.55 -11.45
CA MET A 144 -10.23 7.40 -12.26
C MET A 144 -9.14 6.60 -12.98
N HIS A 145 -8.55 5.61 -12.30
CA HIS A 145 -7.53 4.74 -12.90
C HIS A 145 -8.13 3.94 -14.06
N LYS A 146 -9.29 3.30 -13.85
CA LYS A 146 -9.98 2.55 -14.91
C LYS A 146 -10.32 3.44 -16.11
N GLU A 147 -10.93 4.59 -15.88
CA GLU A 147 -11.28 5.56 -16.94
C GLU A 147 -10.03 6.01 -17.71
N THR A 148 -8.93 6.23 -16.99
CA THR A 148 -7.64 6.60 -17.60
C THR A 148 -7.12 5.50 -18.52
N LEU A 149 -7.15 4.24 -18.07
CA LEU A 149 -6.71 3.09 -18.87
C LEU A 149 -7.63 2.87 -20.09
N ASP A 150 -8.95 2.93 -19.91
CA ASP A 150 -9.92 2.78 -21.01
C ASP A 150 -9.74 3.88 -22.07
N LYS A 151 -9.53 5.14 -21.64
CA LYS A 151 -9.23 6.25 -22.55
C LYS A 151 -7.91 6.04 -23.30
N CYS A 152 -6.87 5.54 -22.64
CA CYS A 152 -5.61 5.23 -23.30
C CYS A 152 -5.76 4.09 -24.32
N ARG A 153 -6.55 3.05 -24.01
CA ARG A 153 -6.85 1.97 -24.96
C ARG A 153 -7.49 2.52 -26.23
N GLU A 154 -8.47 3.42 -26.08
CA GLU A 154 -9.16 4.06 -27.20
C GLU A 154 -8.23 4.95 -28.03
N GLU A 155 -7.46 5.83 -27.40
CA GLU A 155 -6.53 6.73 -28.09
C GLU A 155 -5.45 6.01 -28.89
N THR A 156 -5.03 4.82 -28.45
CA THR A 156 -3.99 4.04 -29.12
C THR A 156 -4.55 2.91 -29.98
N ASN A 157 -5.88 2.81 -30.12
CA ASN A 157 -6.57 1.72 -30.81
C ASN A 157 -6.12 0.32 -30.36
N LEU A 158 -5.79 0.16 -29.07
CA LEU A 158 -5.34 -1.13 -28.54
C LEU A 158 -6.50 -2.14 -28.60
N PRO A 159 -6.32 -3.31 -29.26
CA PRO A 159 -7.35 -4.34 -29.30
C PRO A 159 -7.77 -4.77 -27.89
N MET A 160 -9.07 -4.98 -27.69
CA MET A 160 -9.62 -5.40 -26.39
C MET A 160 -8.95 -6.69 -25.88
N GLU A 161 -8.65 -7.64 -26.77
CA GLU A 161 -7.97 -8.88 -26.39
C GLU A 161 -6.59 -8.62 -25.77
N SER A 162 -5.77 -7.75 -26.38
CA SER A 162 -4.47 -7.36 -25.85
C SER A 162 -4.60 -6.62 -24.53
N TYR A 163 -5.58 -5.71 -24.41
CA TYR A 163 -5.88 -5.00 -23.17
C TYR A 163 -6.27 -5.96 -22.03
N GLU A 164 -7.11 -6.95 -22.29
CA GLU A 164 -7.51 -7.94 -21.28
C GLU A 164 -6.37 -8.87 -20.88
N LYS A 165 -5.55 -9.33 -21.84
CA LYS A 165 -4.34 -10.10 -21.55
C LYS A 165 -3.40 -9.34 -20.62
N PHE A 166 -3.17 -8.06 -20.89
CA PHE A 166 -2.35 -7.22 -20.03
C PHE A 166 -2.98 -7.04 -18.63
N THR A 167 -4.21 -6.52 -18.56
CA THR A 167 -4.82 -6.13 -17.28
C THR A 167 -5.20 -7.31 -16.38
N ARG A 168 -5.43 -8.51 -16.94
CA ARG A 168 -5.80 -9.69 -16.16
C ARG A 168 -4.65 -10.66 -15.94
N LYS A 169 -3.72 -10.78 -16.90
CA LYS A 169 -2.65 -11.80 -16.87
C LYS A 169 -1.24 -11.23 -16.82
N PHE A 170 -1.09 -9.89 -16.88
CA PHE A 170 0.22 -9.24 -17.01
C PHE A 170 1.01 -9.83 -18.19
N GLU A 171 0.33 -10.04 -19.32
CA GLU A 171 0.89 -10.47 -20.59
C GLU A 171 0.98 -9.26 -21.52
N LEU A 172 2.19 -8.95 -21.99
CA LEU A 172 2.45 -7.87 -22.93
C LEU A 172 2.79 -8.47 -24.30
N ASP A 173 2.14 -7.98 -25.34
CA ASP A 173 2.60 -8.16 -26.70
C ASP A 173 3.56 -7.02 -27.12
N ASP A 174 4.25 -7.20 -28.24
CA ASP A 174 5.21 -6.22 -28.76
C ASP A 174 4.59 -5.29 -29.83
N SER A 175 3.25 -5.22 -29.92
CA SER A 175 2.55 -4.35 -30.87
C SER A 175 2.84 -2.87 -30.61
N HIS A 176 2.73 -2.05 -31.65
CA HIS A 176 2.90 -0.61 -31.53
C HIS A 176 1.83 0.01 -30.61
N GLU A 177 0.60 -0.49 -30.72
CA GLU A 177 -0.56 -0.10 -29.95
C GLU A 177 -0.35 -0.37 -28.45
N MET A 178 0.16 -1.54 -28.08
CA MET A 178 0.47 -1.88 -26.67
C MET A 178 1.58 -0.99 -26.12
N LYS A 179 2.64 -0.77 -26.89
CA LYS A 179 3.76 0.11 -26.50
C LYS A 179 3.28 1.52 -26.21
N CYS A 180 2.47 2.09 -27.11
CA CYS A 180 1.94 3.43 -26.92
C CYS A 180 0.82 3.50 -25.87
N TYR A 181 0.05 2.43 -25.67
CA TYR A 181 -0.92 2.33 -24.57
C TYR A 181 -0.22 2.45 -23.21
N LEU A 182 0.91 1.75 -23.02
CA LEU A 182 1.70 1.83 -21.78
C LEU A 182 2.27 3.23 -21.57
N LYS A 183 2.82 3.86 -22.63
CA LYS A 183 3.25 5.27 -22.58
C LYS A 183 2.10 6.18 -22.13
N CYS A 184 0.95 6.10 -22.79
CA CYS A 184 -0.22 6.90 -22.46
C CYS A 184 -0.63 6.72 -21.00
N SER A 185 -0.71 5.46 -20.55
CA SER A 185 -1.13 5.10 -19.20
C SER A 185 -0.16 5.68 -18.15
N LEU A 186 1.15 5.49 -18.34
CA LEU A 186 2.16 6.03 -17.44
C LEU A 186 2.12 7.57 -17.40
N MET A 187 1.90 8.23 -18.54
CA MET A 187 1.82 9.69 -18.62
C MET A 187 0.59 10.24 -17.91
N LYS A 188 -0.60 9.71 -18.22
CA LYS A 188 -1.86 10.21 -17.62
C LYS A 188 -1.99 9.92 -16.14
N LEU A 189 -1.37 8.84 -15.66
CA LEU A 189 -1.28 8.55 -14.22
C LEU A 189 -0.19 9.37 -13.50
N GLY A 190 0.57 10.19 -14.25
CA GLY A 190 1.67 11.00 -13.72
C GLY A 190 2.88 10.18 -13.26
N VAL A 191 2.95 8.91 -13.66
CA VAL A 191 4.10 8.02 -13.41
C VAL A 191 5.27 8.42 -14.32
N MET A 192 4.99 8.90 -15.52
CA MET A 192 5.97 9.36 -16.49
C MET A 192 5.60 10.78 -16.97
N ASN A 193 6.56 11.65 -17.20
CA ASN A 193 6.31 12.96 -17.82
C ASN A 193 6.52 12.93 -19.35
N ALA A 194 6.41 14.08 -20.00
CA ALA A 194 6.56 14.19 -21.46
C ALA A 194 7.98 13.89 -21.97
N GLU A 195 9.00 14.02 -21.11
CA GLU A 195 10.40 13.72 -21.40
C GLU A 195 10.79 12.27 -21.07
N GLY A 196 9.83 11.42 -20.67
CA GLY A 196 10.09 10.04 -20.27
C GLY A 196 10.76 9.90 -18.90
N THR A 197 10.75 10.94 -18.07
CA THR A 197 11.23 10.88 -16.69
C THR A 197 10.15 10.26 -15.80
N ILE A 198 10.54 9.26 -15.02
CA ILE A 198 9.65 8.51 -14.14
C ILE A 198 9.58 9.18 -12.77
N ASN A 199 8.36 9.43 -12.30
CA ASN A 199 8.08 9.86 -10.94
C ASN A 199 8.07 8.63 -10.02
N ARG A 200 9.16 8.44 -9.27
CA ARG A 200 9.34 7.30 -8.36
C ARG A 200 8.23 7.20 -7.32
N TYR A 201 7.80 8.32 -6.75
CA TYR A 201 6.74 8.34 -5.75
C TYR A 201 5.39 7.86 -6.32
N LYS A 202 5.00 8.36 -7.50
CA LYS A 202 3.79 7.91 -8.20
C LYS A 202 3.88 6.45 -8.63
N SER A 203 5.06 5.99 -9.02
CA SER A 203 5.33 4.58 -9.36
C SER A 203 5.11 3.66 -8.16
N LYS A 204 5.77 3.97 -7.03
CA LYS A 204 5.64 3.21 -5.77
C LYS A 204 4.19 3.14 -5.31
N PHE A 205 3.45 4.24 -5.45
CA PHE A 205 2.02 4.31 -5.16
C PHE A 205 1.16 3.40 -6.04
N ALA A 206 1.47 3.29 -7.34
CA ALA A 206 0.76 2.39 -8.25
C ALA A 206 1.05 0.92 -7.90
N PHE A 207 2.30 0.55 -7.69
CA PHE A 207 2.68 -0.85 -7.42
C PHE A 207 2.17 -1.38 -6.08
N ASN A 208 2.09 -0.54 -5.06
CA ASN A 208 1.51 -0.93 -3.77
C ASN A 208 0.03 -1.32 -3.87
N ARG A 209 -0.65 -0.92 -4.96
CA ARG A 209 -2.03 -1.33 -5.25
C ARG A 209 -2.14 -2.49 -6.23
N MET A 210 -1.04 -2.93 -6.82
CA MET A 210 -1.02 -3.98 -7.83
C MET A 210 -0.41 -5.30 -7.31
N PHE A 211 0.50 -5.24 -6.34
CA PHE A 211 1.27 -6.41 -5.89
C PHE A 211 1.17 -6.61 -4.37
N GLU A 212 1.13 -7.87 -3.94
CA GLU A 212 1.29 -8.29 -2.55
C GLU A 212 2.78 -8.38 -2.20
N GLY A 213 3.14 -8.08 -0.94
CA GLY A 213 4.49 -8.28 -0.41
C GLY A 213 5.27 -6.99 -0.16
N ASP A 214 6.60 -7.11 -0.05
CA ASP A 214 7.49 -5.99 0.25
C ASP A 214 7.59 -5.02 -0.94
N ILE A 215 6.91 -3.89 -0.82
CA ILE A 215 6.89 -2.81 -1.82
C ILE A 215 8.30 -2.29 -2.15
N ASN A 216 9.27 -2.40 -1.24
CA ASN A 216 10.64 -1.95 -1.49
C ASN A 216 11.36 -2.84 -2.51
N VAL A 217 11.03 -4.14 -2.56
CA VAL A 217 11.55 -5.06 -3.59
C VAL A 217 11.03 -4.66 -4.96
N VAL A 218 9.72 -4.36 -5.07
CA VAL A 218 9.09 -3.94 -6.33
C VAL A 218 9.58 -2.55 -6.77
N ASP A 219 9.71 -1.60 -5.84
CA ASP A 219 10.24 -0.26 -6.10
C ASP A 219 11.69 -0.32 -6.60
N LYS A 220 12.55 -1.13 -5.96
CA LYS A 220 13.93 -1.33 -6.39
C LYS A 220 13.99 -1.90 -7.81
N MET A 221 13.21 -2.94 -8.09
CA MET A 221 13.14 -3.56 -9.41
C MET A 221 12.68 -2.58 -10.49
N TRP A 222 11.63 -1.82 -10.22
CA TRP A 222 11.15 -0.78 -11.14
C TRP A 222 12.24 0.27 -11.43
N TRP A 223 12.96 0.70 -10.39
CA TRP A 223 14.05 1.66 -10.51
C TRP A 223 15.24 1.12 -11.32
N GLU A 224 15.52 -0.19 -11.24
CA GLU A 224 16.52 -0.85 -12.07
C GLU A 224 16.08 -0.94 -13.53
N CYS A 225 14.78 -1.12 -13.79
CA CYS A 225 14.24 -1.25 -15.15
C CYS A 225 14.26 0.07 -15.94
N GLN A 226 13.96 1.21 -15.33
CA GLN A 226 14.00 2.50 -16.02
C GLN A 226 15.40 2.88 -16.54
N ASN A 227 16.47 2.38 -15.92
CA ASN A 227 17.85 2.67 -16.32
C ASN A 227 18.29 1.85 -17.55
N LYS A 228 17.46 0.89 -18.01
CA LYS A 228 17.77 0.01 -19.14
C LYS A 228 17.12 0.44 -20.45
N GLY A 229 16.18 1.38 -20.43
CA GLY A 229 15.43 1.79 -21.62
C GLY A 229 16.10 2.92 -22.42
N MET A 230 16.05 2.85 -23.75
CA MET A 230 16.36 3.97 -24.63
C MET A 230 15.17 4.94 -24.70
N LYS A 231 15.41 6.25 -24.61
CA LYS A 231 14.38 7.31 -24.55
C LYS A 231 14.05 7.97 -25.90
N ASP A 232 14.63 7.47 -26.99
CA ASP A 232 14.42 7.97 -28.35
C ASP A 232 12.99 7.76 -28.85
N ASP A 233 12.35 6.67 -28.44
CA ASP A 233 10.92 6.42 -28.62
C ASP A 233 10.26 6.13 -27.27
N LEU A 234 9.42 7.05 -26.80
CA LEU A 234 8.73 6.93 -25.52
C LEU A 234 7.74 5.75 -25.44
N CYS A 235 7.21 5.26 -26.57
CA CYS A 235 6.39 4.06 -26.59
C CYS A 235 7.26 2.82 -26.35
N ASN A 236 8.39 2.69 -27.04
CA ASN A 236 9.35 1.60 -26.81
C ASN A 236 9.95 1.67 -25.40
N TYR A 237 10.27 2.88 -24.92
CA TYR A 237 10.77 3.10 -23.57
C TYR A 237 9.77 2.60 -22.51
N ALA A 238 8.53 3.10 -22.55
CA ALA A 238 7.49 2.71 -21.60
C ALA A 238 7.27 1.19 -21.58
N HIS A 239 7.21 0.58 -22.77
CA HIS A 239 7.08 -0.86 -22.90
C HIS A 239 8.25 -1.63 -22.31
N GLY A 240 9.49 -1.24 -22.63
CA GLY A 240 10.68 -1.88 -22.10
C GLY A 240 10.76 -1.82 -20.57
N VAL A 241 10.41 -0.68 -19.97
CA VAL A 241 10.39 -0.54 -18.51
C VAL A 241 9.34 -1.44 -17.87
N VAL A 242 8.10 -1.46 -18.39
CA VAL A 242 7.02 -2.30 -17.84
C VAL A 242 7.30 -3.79 -18.07
N LYS A 243 7.83 -4.17 -19.25
CA LYS A 243 8.21 -5.56 -19.57
C LYS A 243 9.27 -6.07 -18.62
N CYS A 244 10.35 -5.31 -18.43
CA CYS A 244 11.40 -5.62 -17.45
C CYS A 244 10.83 -5.83 -16.04
N MET A 245 9.89 -4.99 -15.62
CA MET A 245 9.26 -5.10 -14.30
C MET A 245 8.40 -6.36 -14.18
N ILE A 246 7.56 -6.65 -15.17
CA ILE A 246 6.70 -7.84 -15.18
C ILE A 246 7.55 -9.12 -15.16
N GLU A 247 8.64 -9.16 -15.93
CA GLU A 247 9.57 -10.28 -15.95
C GLU A 247 10.22 -10.48 -14.57
N GLY A 248 10.70 -9.41 -13.93
CA GLY A 248 11.28 -9.50 -12.59
C GLY A 248 10.28 -9.91 -11.51
N VAL A 249 9.02 -9.46 -11.59
CA VAL A 249 7.93 -9.89 -10.70
C VAL A 249 7.69 -11.39 -10.86
N LYS A 250 7.63 -11.89 -12.10
CA LYS A 250 7.47 -13.32 -12.40
C LYS A 250 8.65 -14.14 -11.89
N GLU A 251 9.88 -13.69 -12.13
CA GLU A 251 11.11 -14.34 -11.68
C GLU A 251 11.16 -14.46 -10.15
N LYS A 252 10.80 -13.38 -9.44
CA LYS A 252 10.76 -13.35 -7.97
C LYS A 252 9.48 -13.96 -7.38
N LYS A 253 8.56 -14.46 -8.21
CA LYS A 253 7.28 -15.07 -7.81
C LYS A 253 6.41 -14.14 -6.94
N ILE A 254 6.51 -12.83 -7.16
CA ILE A 254 5.71 -11.82 -6.46
C ILE A 254 4.27 -11.94 -6.97
N GLN A 255 3.32 -12.12 -6.06
CA GLN A 255 1.92 -12.30 -6.41
C GLN A 255 1.26 -10.94 -6.67
N PRO A 256 0.46 -10.79 -7.74
CA PRO A 256 -0.48 -9.68 -7.84
C PRO A 256 -1.43 -9.69 -6.65
N LEU A 257 -1.87 -8.50 -6.22
CA LEU A 257 -2.98 -8.39 -5.27
C LEU A 257 -4.17 -9.16 -5.84
N LYS A 258 -4.63 -10.16 -5.09
CA LYS A 258 -5.87 -10.86 -5.46
C LYS A 258 -6.95 -9.79 -5.59
N LYS A 259 -7.68 -9.82 -6.72
CA LYS A 259 -8.93 -9.05 -6.80
C LYS A 259 -9.78 -9.54 -5.64
N HIS A 260 -9.91 -8.71 -4.61
CA HIS A 260 -10.95 -8.90 -3.63
C HIS A 260 -12.23 -8.61 -4.39
N ASP A 261 -12.89 -9.68 -4.85
CA ASP A 261 -14.29 -9.65 -5.22
C ASP A 261 -15.05 -9.18 -3.98
N HIS A 262 -15.34 -7.89 -3.95
CA HIS A 262 -16.29 -7.25 -3.03
C HIS A 262 -17.48 -6.80 -3.86
#